data_AF-A0A286TCU6-F1
#
_entry.id   AF-A0A286TCU6-F1
#
_cell.length_a   1.000
_cell.length_b   1.000
_cell.length_c   1.000
_cell.angle_alpha   90.00
_cell.angle_beta   90.00
_cell.angle_gamma   90.00
#
_symmetry.space_group_name_H-M   'P 1'
#
loop_
_entity.id
_entity.type
_entity.pdbx_description
1 polymer ?
#
loop_
_entity_poly.entity_id
_entity_poly.type
_entity_poly.pdbx_seq_one_letter_code
_entity_poly.pdbx_strand_id
1 'polypeptide(L)'
;MFEGIDAPETLQTQVDDLVAANTFGVKIQQAIVSAYTHGCSFMTISGDGDDIRITPRAADWSSAIWDWGNDRIGAAMTIRDKDKDGYITRFDVWLPGKVYLCRRNSGTWQAERIETGFDRPTVVPIVSDQQLYRPPAPAVSPARSWPSPTSDCAPSCAWKRPQNSTRHHAYGSSEPTKDR
;
A
#
# COMPACT_ATOMS: atom_id res chain seq x y z
N MET A 1 7.53 -11.91 23.64
CA MET A 1 6.72 -10.73 23.98
C MET A 1 7.47 -9.51 23.47
N PHE A 2 6.81 -8.41 23.11
CA PHE A 2 7.51 -7.19 22.69
C PHE A 2 7.97 -6.46 23.96
N GLU A 3 9.28 -6.26 24.08
CA GLU A 3 9.92 -5.73 25.31
C GLU A 3 10.23 -4.23 25.24
N GLY A 4 10.16 -3.60 24.06
CA GLY A 4 10.45 -2.18 23.88
C GLY A 4 11.32 -1.89 22.65
N ILE A 5 11.69 -0.62 22.48
CA ILE A 5 12.64 -0.15 21.47
C ILE A 5 13.81 0.48 22.22
N ASP A 6 15.03 0.05 21.90
CA ASP A 6 16.25 0.69 22.38
C ASP A 6 16.56 1.91 21.49
N ALA A 7 16.64 3.09 22.10
CA ALA A 7 16.88 4.36 21.44
C ALA A 7 17.94 5.16 22.21
N PRO A 8 18.62 6.13 21.57
CA PRO A 8 19.51 7.04 22.28
C PRO A 8 18.79 7.69 23.46
N GLU A 9 19.50 7.90 24.58
CA GLU A 9 18.92 8.42 25.83
C GLU A 9 18.12 9.72 25.63
N THR A 10 18.54 10.56 24.68
CA THR A 10 17.86 11.80 24.31
C THR A 10 16.47 11.62 23.70
N LEU A 11 16.17 10.43 23.18
CA LEU A 11 14.91 10.09 22.50
C LEU A 11 14.14 8.95 23.18
N GLN A 12 14.75 8.23 24.12
CA GLN A 12 14.14 7.06 24.75
C GLN A 12 12.76 7.35 25.33
N THR A 13 12.62 8.42 26.11
CA THR A 13 11.31 8.82 26.67
C THR A 13 10.27 9.09 25.60
N GLN A 14 10.63 9.75 24.50
CA GLN A 14 9.68 10.06 23.41
C GLN A 14 9.22 8.78 22.70
N VAL A 15 10.13 7.82 22.53
CA VAL A 15 9.83 6.52 21.91
C VAL A 15 8.94 5.69 22.83
N ASP A 16 9.23 5.66 24.13
CA ASP A 16 8.44 4.94 25.12
C ASP A 16 7.01 5.51 25.21
N ASP A 17 6.88 6.84 25.22
CA ASP A 17 5.59 7.53 25.20
C ASP A 17 4.78 7.19 23.94
N LEU A 18 5.43 7.16 22.76
CA LEU A 18 4.79 6.78 21.50
C LEU A 18 4.30 5.32 21.51
N VAL A 19 5.13 4.41 22.02
CA VAL A 19 4.83 2.98 22.17
C VAL A 19 3.65 2.78 23.11
N ALA A 20 3.64 3.49 24.25
CA ALA A 20 2.58 3.44 25.25
C ALA A 20 1.26 4.01 24.70
N ALA A 21 1.29 5.22 24.11
CA ALA A 21 0.12 5.87 23.52
C ALA A 21 -0.56 5.03 22.44
N ASN A 22 0.24 4.23 21.71
CA ASN A 22 -0.28 3.34 20.69
C ASN A 22 -0.65 1.94 21.18
N THR A 23 -0.42 1.60 22.45
CA THR A 23 -0.55 0.21 22.95
C THR A 23 0.20 -0.77 22.02
N PHE A 24 1.39 -0.36 21.58
CA PHE A 24 2.07 -0.98 20.44
C PHE A 24 2.34 -2.47 20.66
N GLY A 25 2.69 -2.87 21.90
CA GLY A 25 2.90 -4.26 22.28
C GLY A 25 1.71 -5.18 21.99
N VAL A 26 0.46 -4.69 22.06
CA VAL A 26 -0.73 -5.47 21.69
C VAL A 26 -0.93 -5.47 20.18
N LYS A 27 -0.81 -4.30 19.53
CA LYS A 27 -1.03 -4.13 18.10
C LYS A 27 -0.05 -4.96 17.25
N ILE A 28 1.20 -5.05 17.66
CA ILE A 28 2.20 -5.86 16.96
C ILE A 28 1.87 -7.35 17.04
N GLN A 29 1.38 -7.85 18.18
CA GLN A 29 0.96 -9.25 18.31
C GLN A 29 -0.23 -9.57 17.40
N GLN A 30 -1.22 -8.67 17.33
CA GLN A 30 -2.34 -8.81 16.39
C GLN A 30 -1.86 -8.86 14.93
N ALA A 31 -0.91 -8.00 14.56
CA ALA A 31 -0.32 -8.00 13.22
C ALA A 31 0.42 -9.31 12.92
N ILE A 32 1.20 -9.83 13.87
CA ILE A 32 1.92 -11.10 13.73
C ILE A 32 0.95 -12.27 13.53
N VAL A 33 -0.11 -12.37 14.35
CA VAL A 33 -1.14 -13.41 14.20
C VAL A 33 -1.85 -13.31 12.84
N SER A 34 -2.18 -12.09 12.40
CA SER A 34 -2.76 -11.86 11.09
C SER A 34 -1.80 -12.28 9.95
N ALA A 35 -0.51 -11.99 10.08
CA ALA A 35 0.50 -12.40 9.12
C ALA A 35 0.65 -13.92 9.06
N TYR A 36 0.62 -14.62 10.20
CA TYR A 36 0.61 -16.09 10.22
C TYR A 36 -0.64 -16.68 9.53
N THR A 37 -1.76 -15.98 9.60
CA THR A 37 -3.03 -16.44 9.01
C THR A 37 -3.10 -16.17 7.50
N HIS A 38 -2.65 -14.99 7.06
CA HIS A 38 -2.85 -14.51 5.68
C HIS A 38 -1.55 -14.37 4.88
N GLY A 39 -0.41 -14.81 5.43
CA GLY A 39 0.93 -14.67 4.85
C GLY A 39 1.55 -13.28 5.05
N CYS A 40 0.73 -12.23 5.16
CA CYS A 40 1.17 -10.88 5.48
C CYS A 40 0.09 -10.11 6.25
N SER A 41 0.53 -9.03 6.89
CA SER A 41 -0.31 -7.95 7.39
C SER A 41 0.45 -6.63 7.23
N PHE A 42 -0.21 -5.51 7.49
CA PHE A 42 0.37 -4.18 7.31
C PHE A 42 0.22 -3.36 8.58
N MET A 43 1.16 -2.45 8.80
CA MET A 43 1.10 -1.48 9.87
C MET A 43 1.16 -0.09 9.26
N THR A 44 0.09 0.68 9.45
CA THR A 44 -0.02 2.04 8.90
C THR A 44 0.28 3.06 9.97
N ILE A 45 1.02 4.10 9.62
CA ILE A 45 1.28 5.26 10.47
C ILE A 45 0.53 6.45 9.87
N SER A 46 -0.37 7.02 10.66
CA SER A 46 -1.13 8.23 10.32
C SER A 46 -0.96 9.24 11.45
N GLY A 47 -0.70 10.51 11.10
CA GLY A 47 -0.64 11.61 12.06
C GLY A 47 -1.77 12.60 11.82
N ASP A 48 -2.32 13.14 12.89
CA ASP A 48 -3.19 14.32 12.88
C ASP A 48 -2.66 15.30 13.95
N GLY A 49 -1.96 16.34 13.52
CA GLY A 49 -1.18 17.20 14.41
C GLY A 49 -0.13 16.40 15.19
N ASP A 50 -0.17 16.51 16.51
CA ASP A 50 0.75 15.80 17.43
C ASP A 50 0.30 14.36 17.76
N ASP A 51 -0.87 13.92 17.26
CA ASP A 51 -1.42 12.59 17.55
C ASP A 51 -1.00 11.58 16.47
N ILE A 52 0.04 10.79 16.79
CA ILE A 52 0.54 9.73 15.91
C ILE A 52 -0.15 8.41 16.23
N ARG A 53 -0.88 7.88 15.24
CA ARG A 53 -1.55 6.57 15.31
C ARG A 53 -0.84 5.53 14.46
N ILE A 54 -0.41 4.47 15.13
CA ILE A 54 0.06 3.22 14.53
C ILE A 54 -1.11 2.23 14.55
N THR A 55 -1.53 1.74 13.38
CA THR A 55 -2.69 0.86 13.26
C THR A 55 -2.34 -0.42 12.49
N PRO A 56 -2.56 -1.62 13.06
CA PRO A 56 -2.43 -2.86 12.32
C PRO A 56 -3.61 -3.00 11.34
N ARG A 57 -3.34 -3.54 10.16
CA ARG A 57 -4.28 -3.74 9.06
C ARG A 57 -4.10 -5.16 8.55
N ALA A 58 -5.17 -5.94 8.61
CA ALA A 58 -5.16 -7.29 8.10
C ALA A 58 -5.15 -7.28 6.56
N ALA A 59 -4.55 -8.31 5.97
CA ALA A 59 -4.36 -8.41 4.51
C ALA A 59 -5.65 -8.73 3.74
N ASP A 60 -6.70 -9.17 4.41
CA ASP A 60 -8.04 -9.32 3.84
C ASP A 60 -8.69 -7.96 3.47
N TRP A 61 -8.26 -6.88 4.11
CA TRP A 61 -8.73 -5.51 3.87
C TRP A 61 -7.62 -4.59 3.33
N SER A 62 -6.49 -5.15 2.91
CA SER A 62 -5.31 -4.37 2.56
C SER A 62 -4.55 -4.99 1.41
N SER A 63 -3.87 -4.14 0.63
CA SER A 63 -3.00 -4.56 -0.46
C SER A 63 -1.81 -3.63 -0.54
N ALA A 64 -0.69 -4.14 -1.05
CA ALA A 64 0.50 -3.35 -1.30
C ALA A 64 1.17 -3.76 -2.61
N ILE A 65 1.87 -2.81 -3.21
CA ILE A 65 2.74 -3.01 -4.36
C ILE A 65 4.18 -2.94 -3.87
N TRP A 66 4.99 -3.90 -4.30
CA TRP A 66 6.42 -3.91 -4.05
C TRP A 66 7.16 -3.07 -5.09
N ASP A 67 8.00 -2.16 -4.62
CA ASP A 67 8.99 -1.44 -5.42
C ASP A 67 10.31 -2.20 -5.37
N TRP A 68 10.56 -2.98 -6.42
CA TRP A 68 11.78 -3.77 -6.60
C TRP A 68 13.03 -2.91 -6.81
N GLY A 69 12.90 -1.67 -7.27
CA GLY A 69 14.05 -0.80 -7.50
C GLY A 69 14.68 -0.32 -6.19
N ASN A 70 13.88 -0.25 -5.12
CA ASN A 70 14.30 0.22 -3.80
C ASN A 70 14.07 -0.83 -2.70
N ASP A 71 13.76 -2.08 -3.07
CA ASP A 71 13.46 -3.22 -2.19
C ASP A 71 12.54 -2.86 -1.01
N ARG A 72 11.43 -2.19 -1.31
CA ARG A 72 10.48 -1.69 -0.30
C ARG A 72 9.05 -1.66 -0.80
N ILE A 73 8.08 -1.34 0.06
CA ILE A 73 6.72 -1.01 -0.39
C ILE A 73 6.76 0.27 -1.22
N GLY A 74 6.27 0.20 -2.46
CA GLY A 74 6.10 1.36 -3.34
C GLY A 74 4.79 2.10 -3.11
N ALA A 75 3.72 1.37 -2.81
CA ALA A 75 2.40 1.92 -2.47
C ALA A 75 1.58 0.88 -1.70
N ALA A 76 0.59 1.33 -0.94
CA ALA A 76 -0.39 0.45 -0.32
C ALA A 76 -1.80 1.02 -0.40
N MET A 77 -2.80 0.17 -0.21
CA MET A 77 -4.20 0.55 -0.08
C MET A 77 -4.80 -0.23 1.08
N THR A 78 -5.61 0.43 1.91
CA THR A 78 -6.30 -0.24 3.00
C THR A 78 -7.77 0.19 3.05
N ILE A 79 -8.68 -0.77 3.11
CA ILE A 79 -10.12 -0.53 3.26
C ILE A 79 -10.39 -0.16 4.71
N ARG A 80 -11.14 0.93 4.95
CA ARG A 80 -11.46 1.43 6.30
C ARG A 80 -12.85 1.07 6.75
N ASP A 81 -13.80 0.99 5.83
CA ASP A 81 -15.21 0.90 6.19
C ASP A 81 -16.05 0.32 5.05
N LYS A 82 -17.17 -0.29 5.42
CA LYS A 82 -18.19 -0.79 4.51
C LYS A 82 -19.57 -0.50 5.09
N ASP A 83 -20.57 -0.33 4.24
CA ASP A 83 -21.95 -0.21 4.70
C ASP A 83 -22.53 -1.57 5.14
N LYS A 84 -23.77 -1.53 5.64
CA LYS A 84 -24.54 -2.70 6.09
C LYS A 84 -24.75 -3.75 4.98
N ASP A 85 -24.71 -3.34 3.72
CA ASP A 85 -24.95 -4.19 2.56
C ASP A 85 -23.61 -4.75 2.00
N GLY A 86 -22.48 -4.39 2.63
CA GLY A 86 -21.16 -4.88 2.32
C GLY A 86 -20.40 -4.04 1.29
N TYR A 87 -20.95 -2.92 0.82
CA TYR A 87 -20.25 -2.05 -0.12
C TYR A 87 -19.19 -1.23 0.61
N ILE A 88 -17.99 -1.16 0.02
CA ILE A 88 -16.91 -0.34 0.57
C ILE A 88 -17.29 1.14 0.50
N THR A 89 -17.20 1.81 1.64
CA THR A 89 -17.52 3.23 1.80
C THR A 89 -16.27 4.06 2.08
N ARG A 90 -15.17 3.43 2.53
CA ARG A 90 -13.91 4.12 2.77
C ARG A 90 -12.70 3.25 2.49
N PHE A 91 -11.69 3.85 1.90
CA PHE A 91 -10.37 3.25 1.76
C PHE A 91 -9.30 4.36 1.73
N ASP A 92 -8.10 4.01 2.16
CA ASP A 92 -6.97 4.93 2.17
C ASP A 92 -5.90 4.42 1.20
N VAL A 93 -5.33 5.32 0.41
CA VAL A 93 -4.23 5.02 -0.52
C VAL A 93 -2.96 5.67 0.01
N TRP A 94 -1.94 4.86 0.25
CA TRP A 94 -0.68 5.22 0.86
C TRP A 94 0.39 5.28 -0.22
N LEU A 95 0.87 6.49 -0.50
CA LEU A 95 1.88 6.77 -1.52
C LEU A 95 3.11 7.40 -0.88
N PRO A 96 4.26 7.42 -1.58
CA PRO A 96 5.37 8.27 -1.20
C PRO A 96 4.92 9.73 -1.10
N GLY A 97 5.24 10.36 0.03
CA GLY A 97 4.99 11.78 0.31
C GLY A 97 3.55 12.13 0.68
N LYS A 98 2.59 11.23 0.49
CA LYS A 98 1.16 11.56 0.68
C LYS A 98 0.26 10.35 0.93
N VAL A 99 -0.86 10.61 1.58
CA VAL A 99 -1.96 9.65 1.76
C VAL A 99 -3.23 10.28 1.19
N TYR A 100 -4.02 9.49 0.48
CA TYR A 100 -5.38 9.86 0.09
C TYR A 100 -6.39 9.14 0.97
N LEU A 101 -7.23 9.89 1.68
CA LEU A 101 -8.37 9.37 2.42
C LEU A 101 -9.60 9.42 1.52
N CYS A 102 -10.03 8.27 1.01
CA CYS A 102 -11.15 8.18 0.09
C CYS A 102 -12.42 7.80 0.86
N ARG A 103 -13.48 8.60 0.70
CA ARG A 103 -14.80 8.35 1.28
C ARG A 103 -15.86 8.43 0.20
N ARG A 104 -16.81 7.51 0.26
CA ARG A 104 -18.04 7.57 -0.52
C ARG A 104 -19.11 8.35 0.26
N ASN A 105 -19.67 9.38 -0.36
CA ASN A 105 -20.79 10.15 0.18
C ASN A 105 -21.87 10.27 -0.91
N SER A 106 -23.09 9.84 -0.60
CA SER A 106 -24.25 9.87 -1.51
C SER A 106 -23.96 9.37 -2.93
N GLY A 107 -23.23 8.25 -3.04
CA GLY A 107 -22.89 7.62 -4.32
C GLY A 107 -21.59 8.09 -4.95
N THR A 108 -21.07 9.26 -4.58
CA THR A 108 -19.86 9.86 -5.16
C THR A 108 -18.63 9.64 -4.27
N TRP A 109 -17.48 9.37 -4.88
CA TRP A 109 -16.20 9.27 -4.18
C TRP A 109 -15.54 10.65 -4.04
N GLN A 110 -15.07 10.95 -2.85
CA GLN A 110 -14.26 12.11 -2.52
C GLN A 110 -12.94 11.63 -1.95
N ALA A 111 -11.84 12.33 -2.28
CA ALA A 111 -10.51 12.01 -1.80
C ALA A 111 -9.90 13.25 -1.15
N GLU A 112 -9.54 13.14 0.12
CA GLU A 112 -8.76 14.13 0.84
C GLU A 112 -7.28 13.76 0.77
N ARG A 113 -6.40 14.74 0.53
CA ARG A 113 -4.96 14.52 0.45
C ARG A 113 -4.30 15.02 1.73
N ILE A 114 -3.53 14.14 2.37
CA ILE A 114 -2.66 14.46 3.50
C ILE A 114 -1.21 14.35 3.01
N GLU A 115 -0.45 15.43 3.11
CA GLU A 115 1.00 15.37 2.89
C GLU A 115 1.67 14.73 4.10
N THR A 116 2.56 13.77 3.85
CA THR A 116 3.32 13.10 4.91
C THR A 116 4.79 13.50 4.90
N GLY A 117 5.31 13.99 3.76
CA GLY A 117 6.70 14.41 3.62
C GLY A 117 7.73 13.27 3.57
N PHE A 118 7.30 12.02 3.77
CA PHE A 118 8.20 10.86 3.70
C PHE A 118 8.46 10.43 2.25
N ASP A 119 9.69 10.00 1.96
CA ASP A 119 10.11 9.50 0.64
C ASP A 119 9.50 8.14 0.25
N ARG A 120 8.67 7.58 1.14
CA ARG A 120 8.08 6.25 1.08
C ARG A 120 6.67 6.28 1.67
N PRO A 121 5.80 5.30 1.37
CA PRO A 121 4.52 5.19 2.04
C PRO A 121 4.68 4.98 3.54
N THR A 122 3.79 5.56 4.35
CA THR A 122 3.77 5.36 5.81
C THR A 122 3.16 4.01 6.20
N VAL A 123 3.59 2.94 5.53
CA VAL A 123 3.11 1.57 5.69
C VAL A 123 4.29 0.61 5.76
N VAL A 124 4.30 -0.23 6.78
CA VAL A 124 5.31 -1.28 6.98
C VAL A 124 4.63 -2.64 6.85
N PRO A 125 5.15 -3.57 6.01
CA PRO A 125 4.62 -4.92 5.94
C PRO A 125 5.16 -5.76 7.11
N ILE A 126 4.29 -6.60 7.67
CA ILE A 126 4.66 -7.69 8.57
C ILE A 126 4.41 -8.98 7.81
N VAL A 127 5.46 -9.74 7.50
CA VAL A 127 5.39 -10.93 6.65
C VAL A 127 5.75 -12.16 7.49
N SER A 128 4.93 -13.21 7.43
CA SER A 128 5.12 -14.40 8.26
C SER A 128 6.27 -15.30 7.81
N ASP A 129 6.56 -15.33 6.51
CA ASP A 129 7.65 -16.12 5.94
C ASP A 129 8.30 -15.30 4.81
N GLN A 130 9.29 -14.47 5.18
CA GLN A 130 10.09 -13.71 4.22
C GLN A 130 11.07 -14.66 3.51
N GLN A 131 10.58 -15.45 2.56
CA GLN A 131 11.46 -16.07 1.57
C GLN A 131 11.83 -15.02 0.52
N LEU A 132 13.08 -15.01 0.04
CA LEU A 132 13.60 -14.08 -0.97
C LEU A 132 12.72 -14.02 -2.25
N TYR A 133 11.94 -15.07 -2.51
CA TYR A 133 11.01 -15.19 -3.65
C TYR A 133 9.54 -14.84 -3.33
N ARG A 134 9.22 -14.40 -2.10
CA ARG A 134 7.87 -14.05 -1.65
C ARG A 134 7.84 -12.73 -0.85
N PRO A 135 8.16 -11.58 -1.48
CA PRO A 135 7.52 -10.33 -1.05
C PRO A 135 5.99 -10.49 -1.10
N PRO A 136 5.17 -9.63 -0.46
CA PRO A 136 3.72 -9.69 -0.64
C PRO A 136 3.44 -9.73 -2.14
N ALA A 137 2.96 -10.88 -2.61
CA ALA A 137 2.81 -11.13 -4.03
C ALA A 137 1.95 -10.00 -4.63
N PRO A 138 2.20 -9.54 -5.86
CA PRO A 138 1.29 -8.61 -6.52
C PRO A 138 -0.12 -9.22 -6.42
N ALA A 139 -1.03 -8.49 -5.78
CA ALA A 139 -2.31 -9.01 -5.30
C ALA A 139 -2.92 -10.04 -6.26
N VAL A 140 -2.86 -11.32 -5.89
CA VAL A 140 -3.65 -12.34 -6.57
C VAL A 140 -5.08 -12.06 -6.17
N SER A 141 -5.81 -11.42 -7.08
CA SER A 141 -7.24 -11.17 -6.93
C SER A 141 -7.93 -12.50 -6.65
N PRO A 142 -8.60 -12.71 -5.49
CA PRO A 142 -9.55 -13.79 -5.41
C PRO A 142 -10.69 -13.43 -6.36
N ALA A 143 -10.70 -14.10 -7.52
CA ALA A 143 -11.79 -14.05 -8.47
C ALA A 143 -13.04 -14.66 -7.84
N ARG A 144 -13.71 -13.91 -6.98
CA ARG A 144 -15.11 -14.14 -6.62
C ARG A 144 -15.87 -12.86 -6.96
N SER A 145 -16.26 -12.80 -8.23
CA SER A 145 -17.24 -11.87 -8.81
C SER A 145 -17.09 -10.40 -8.43
N TRP A 146 -16.20 -9.71 -9.13
CA TRP A 146 -16.30 -8.25 -9.26
C TRP A 146 -17.55 -7.93 -10.10
N PRO A 147 -18.49 -7.10 -9.64
CA PRO A 147 -19.48 -6.53 -10.54
C PRO A 147 -18.74 -5.66 -11.55
N SER A 148 -18.93 -5.96 -12.84
CA SER A 148 -18.43 -5.13 -13.93
C SER A 148 -18.99 -3.72 -13.77
N PRO A 149 -18.17 -2.65 -13.88
CA PRO A 149 -18.69 -1.30 -13.94
C PRO A 149 -19.42 -1.13 -15.27
N THR A 150 -20.75 -1.22 -15.24
CA THR A 150 -21.60 -0.84 -16.36
C THR A 150 -21.51 0.68 -16.55
N SER A 151 -20.75 1.06 -17.58
CA SER A 151 -20.92 2.18 -18.54
C SER A 151 -21.43 3.58 -18.17
N ASP A 152 -21.85 3.92 -16.95
CA ASP A 152 -22.46 5.23 -16.66
C ASP A 152 -21.57 6.23 -15.91
N CYS A 153 -20.25 6.04 -15.93
CA CYS A 153 -19.29 7.07 -15.52
C CYS A 153 -18.50 7.60 -16.73
N ALA A 154 -19.02 8.64 -17.37
CA ALA A 154 -18.28 9.51 -18.30
C ALA A 154 -18.20 10.94 -17.71
N PRO A 155 -17.24 11.82 -18.09
CA PRO A 155 -15.86 11.60 -18.51
C PRO A 155 -14.89 12.64 -17.87
N SER A 156 -14.87 12.83 -16.54
CA SER A 156 -13.97 13.82 -15.90
C SER A 156 -12.69 13.23 -15.26
N CYS A 157 -12.60 11.91 -15.12
CA CYS A 157 -11.45 11.22 -14.52
C CYS A 157 -10.73 10.30 -15.53
N ALA A 158 -10.50 10.77 -16.76
CA ALA A 158 -9.63 10.09 -17.69
C ALA A 158 -8.17 10.46 -17.40
N TRP A 159 -7.50 9.64 -16.58
CA TRP A 159 -6.03 9.63 -16.51
C TRP A 159 -5.50 9.27 -17.90
N LYS A 160 -5.01 10.27 -18.65
CA LYS A 160 -4.34 10.05 -19.93
C LYS A 160 -3.11 9.19 -19.69
N ARG A 161 -3.09 7.98 -20.25
CA ARG A 161 -1.85 7.20 -20.42
C ARG A 161 -0.85 8.04 -21.23
N PRO A 162 0.41 8.18 -20.80
CA PRO A 162 1.45 8.62 -21.71
C PRO A 162 1.59 7.56 -22.81
N GLN A 163 1.32 7.93 -24.06
CA GLN A 163 1.65 7.09 -25.22
C GLN A 163 3.16 7.17 -25.43
N ASN A 164 3.92 6.23 -24.87
CA ASN A 164 5.28 6.02 -25.34
C ASN A 164 5.21 5.27 -26.67
N SER A 165 5.29 6.05 -27.74
CA SER A 165 5.75 5.61 -29.06
C SER A 165 7.12 4.97 -28.91
N THR A 166 7.27 3.69 -29.28
CA THR A 166 8.10 3.23 -30.42
C THR A 166 8.14 1.70 -30.38
N ARG A 167 7.60 1.03 -31.41
CA ARG A 167 7.93 -0.36 -31.75
C ARG A 167 8.33 -0.41 -33.22
N HIS A 168 9.20 -1.38 -33.52
CA HIS A 168 9.75 -1.83 -34.81
C HIS A 168 11.04 -1.07 -35.22
N HIS A 169 12.19 -1.73 -35.41
CA HIS A 169 12.39 -2.87 -36.30
C HIS A 169 13.33 -3.97 -35.80
N ALA A 170 13.11 -5.15 -36.38
CA ALA A 170 13.69 -6.45 -36.10
C ALA A 170 15.11 -6.64 -36.64
N TYR A 171 15.78 -7.62 -36.03
CA TYR A 171 17.01 -8.28 -36.44
C TYR A 171 16.84 -9.03 -37.77
N GLY A 172 17.82 -8.96 -38.67
CA GLY A 172 17.86 -9.75 -39.91
C GLY A 172 19.18 -9.57 -40.68
N SER A 173 20.01 -10.61 -40.64
CA SER A 173 21.31 -10.77 -41.30
C SER A 173 21.20 -11.20 -42.77
N SER A 174 22.03 -10.68 -43.70
CA SER A 174 22.72 -11.44 -44.77
C SER A 174 23.61 -10.55 -45.67
N GLU A 175 24.89 -10.96 -45.73
CA GLU A 175 25.97 -10.87 -46.75
C GLU A 175 26.33 -9.60 -47.57
N PRO A 176 27.65 -9.36 -47.81
CA PRO A 176 28.14 -8.29 -48.68
C PRO A 176 28.40 -8.77 -50.12
N THR A 177 27.90 -8.03 -51.10
CA THR A 177 28.25 -8.24 -52.52
C THR A 177 29.51 -7.47 -52.87
N LYS A 178 30.45 -8.17 -53.49
CA LYS A 178 31.76 -7.73 -53.99
C LYS A 178 31.64 -7.28 -55.46
N ASP A 179 32.61 -6.44 -55.88
CA ASP A 179 32.95 -6.04 -57.25
C ASP A 179 31.97 -5.04 -57.91
N ARG A 180 32.39 -3.94 -58.55
CA ARG A 180 33.57 -3.66 -59.38
C ARG A 180 33.74 -2.15 -59.55
#